data_AF-A0A8H5ZVM0-F1
#
_entry.id   AF-A0A8H5ZVM0-F1
#
_cell.length_a   1.000
_cell.length_b   1.000
_cell.length_c   1.000
_cell.angle_alpha   90.00
_cell.angle_beta   90.00
_cell.angle_gamma   90.00
#
_symmetry.space_group_name_H-M   'P 1'
#
loop_
_entity.id
_entity.type
_entity.pdbx_description
1 polymer ?
#
loop_
_entity_poly.entity_id
_entity_poly.type
_entity_poly.pdbx_seq_one_letter_code
_entity_poly.pdbx_strand_id
1 'polypeptide(L)'
;MAHHYITRAVHTLNHERSFREAVKSIDQAVGRALPSNKRYDCVRVLTLKWDNDDIGLADIEAELLRLFQNRFHYATDSVVIPSSVRDATLAIRGKLQTLISQYDTPTTLFIIVYEGYSDANLKQAISPLHIMGAAYPGATSIPWAFVEADLAARVHADVFVMLDSCFFPGAAMGPTAYEYLAASAFESPAAASIDVSLTRRFVDLLNALETEEITVTQMHAKLVQKANHAESRLLYTPVHVVSEKKPSVTLHPLQNLSREVASLQKTGGLADGKVLVSVLVEGKTSVPNVEQWTKWLATSIPEDVADIKIEAVFESGSSLCLLTLPIAVWDMIKYHESYNFIAFVESNNTLLRRSPAPPGAGALKSRAGNVRVPHREKQ
;
A
#
# COMPACT_ATOMS: atom_id res chain seq x y z
N MET A 1 -25.79 2.05 -9.46
CA MET A 1 -25.13 1.61 -10.71
C MET A 1 -23.72 2.18 -10.72
N ALA A 2 -22.69 1.34 -10.56
CA ALA A 2 -21.29 1.74 -10.72
C ALA A 2 -20.50 0.61 -11.37
N HIS A 3 -20.82 0.30 -12.63
CA HIS A 3 -19.97 -0.50 -13.52
C HIS A 3 -18.96 0.42 -14.21
N HIS A 4 -18.07 1.08 -13.46
CA HIS A 4 -17.10 2.02 -14.06
C HIS A 4 -15.78 1.37 -14.51
N TYR A 5 -15.62 0.05 -14.37
CA TYR A 5 -14.36 -0.62 -14.74
C TYR A 5 -14.38 -1.34 -16.10
N ILE A 6 -15.53 -1.51 -16.76
CA ILE A 6 -15.63 -2.30 -18.01
C ILE A 6 -15.52 -1.43 -19.29
N THR A 7 -15.59 -0.10 -19.19
CA THR A 7 -15.59 0.82 -20.35
C THR A 7 -14.40 1.80 -20.41
N ARG A 8 -13.29 1.54 -19.70
CA ARG A 8 -12.05 2.33 -19.84
C ARG A 8 -11.30 2.03 -21.17
N ALA A 9 -12.01 2.08 -22.30
CA ALA A 9 -11.40 2.38 -23.59
C ALA A 9 -11.38 3.91 -23.79
N VAL A 10 -10.92 4.64 -22.78
CA VAL A 10 -10.92 6.10 -22.77
C VAL A 10 -9.59 6.57 -23.38
N HIS A 11 -9.65 7.32 -24.49
CA HIS A 11 -8.47 7.85 -25.17
C HIS A 11 -7.81 9.03 -24.44
N THR A 12 -8.50 9.63 -23.46
CA THR A 12 -8.00 10.71 -22.61
C THR A 12 -7.53 10.14 -21.28
N LEU A 13 -6.34 9.53 -21.28
CA LEU A 13 -5.59 9.22 -20.08
C LEU A 13 -4.55 10.33 -19.85
N ASN A 14 -4.14 10.55 -18.61
CA ASN A 14 -3.13 11.55 -18.30
C ASN A 14 -1.73 11.03 -18.66
N HIS A 15 -0.88 11.94 -19.11
CA HIS A 15 0.47 11.61 -19.59
C HIS A 15 1.51 12.29 -18.73
N GLU A 16 2.61 11.60 -18.48
CA GLU A 16 3.85 12.24 -18.05
C GLU A 16 4.41 13.07 -19.19
N ARG A 17 4.89 14.28 -18.90
CA ARG A 17 5.41 15.20 -19.95
C ARG A 17 6.59 14.62 -20.73
N SER A 18 7.36 13.77 -20.07
CA SER A 18 8.49 13.06 -20.68
C SER A 18 8.87 11.86 -19.82
N PHE A 19 9.62 10.92 -20.38
CA PHE A 19 10.17 9.82 -19.60
C PHE A 19 11.12 10.30 -18.50
N ARG A 20 11.76 11.47 -18.65
CA ARG A 20 12.59 12.07 -17.59
C ARG A 20 11.75 12.49 -16.38
N GLU A 21 10.55 13.03 -16.59
CA GLU A 21 9.64 13.32 -15.48
C GLU A 21 9.14 12.02 -14.84
N ALA A 22 8.85 10.98 -15.63
CA ALA A 22 8.53 9.65 -15.10
C ALA A 22 9.67 9.07 -14.22
N VAL A 23 10.93 9.19 -14.64
CA VAL A 23 12.09 8.77 -13.83
C VAL A 23 12.15 9.55 -12.52
N LYS A 24 11.89 10.85 -12.57
CA LYS A 24 11.91 11.73 -11.39
C LYS A 24 10.78 11.42 -10.41
N SER A 25 9.56 11.16 -10.88
CA SER A 25 8.45 10.78 -10.01
C SER A 25 8.68 9.40 -9.39
N ILE A 26 9.28 8.45 -10.12
CA ILE A 26 9.71 7.16 -9.58
C ILE A 26 10.83 7.32 -8.53
N ASP A 27 11.84 8.16 -8.78
CA ASP A 27 12.93 8.41 -7.83
C ASP A 27 12.42 9.04 -6.53
N GLN A 28 11.48 9.98 -6.63
CA GLN A 28 10.78 10.53 -5.47
C GLN A 28 10.00 9.45 -4.71
N ALA A 29 9.34 8.52 -5.41
CA ALA A 29 8.64 7.40 -4.80
C ALA A 29 9.60 6.44 -4.08
N VAL A 30 10.76 6.14 -4.66
CA VAL A 30 11.84 5.37 -4.01
C VAL A 30 12.28 6.04 -2.71
N GLY A 31 12.59 7.34 -2.77
CA GLY A 31 12.99 8.10 -1.58
C GLY A 31 11.92 8.14 -0.47
N ARG A 32 10.64 8.12 -0.84
CA ARG A 32 9.51 8.09 0.12
C ARG A 32 9.22 6.70 0.69
N ALA A 33 9.56 5.63 -0.04
CA ALA A 33 9.36 4.25 0.40
C ALA A 33 10.46 3.76 1.37
N LEU A 34 11.67 4.32 1.25
CA LEU A 34 12.79 4.03 2.13
C LEU A 34 12.63 4.67 3.52
N PRO A 35 13.29 4.12 4.57
CA PRO A 35 13.34 4.73 5.88
C PRO A 35 13.73 6.21 5.81
N SER A 36 12.89 7.06 6.39
CA SER A 36 13.16 8.50 6.39
C SER A 36 14.16 8.86 7.48
N ASN A 37 14.84 10.00 7.34
CA ASN A 37 15.69 10.55 8.41
C ASN A 37 14.87 11.07 9.60
N LYS A 38 13.54 11.10 9.52
CA LYS A 38 12.68 11.49 10.64
C LYS A 38 12.71 10.38 11.69
N ARG A 39 13.11 10.73 12.90
CA ARG A 39 13.08 9.86 14.07
C ARG A 39 12.00 10.35 15.02
N TYR A 40 11.25 9.42 15.59
CA TYR A 40 10.25 9.74 16.61
C TYR A 40 10.92 9.66 17.97
N ASP A 41 10.68 10.64 18.83
CA ASP A 41 11.09 10.59 20.25
C ASP A 41 9.95 10.05 21.14
N CYS A 42 8.73 10.05 20.60
CA CYS A 42 7.54 9.55 21.25
C CYS A 42 6.73 8.72 20.26
N VAL A 43 6.45 7.46 20.63
CA VAL A 43 5.47 6.62 19.91
C VAL A 43 4.41 6.17 20.90
N ARG A 44 3.14 6.25 20.49
CA ARG A 44 1.99 5.78 21.26
C ARG A 44 1.14 4.85 20.40
N VAL A 45 0.98 3.62 20.87
CA VAL A 45 0.10 2.63 20.24
C VAL A 45 -1.21 2.57 21.01
N LEU A 46 -2.33 2.73 20.31
CA LEU A 46 -3.68 2.60 20.87
C LEU A 46 -4.44 1.52 20.12
N THR A 47 -4.78 0.42 20.80
CA THR A 47 -5.67 -0.61 20.24
C THR A 47 -7.13 -0.30 20.57
N LEU A 48 -8.03 -0.66 19.66
CA LEU A 48 -9.47 -0.50 19.77
C LEU A 48 -10.11 -1.87 19.54
N LYS A 49 -10.80 -2.38 20.58
CA LYS A 49 -11.59 -3.61 20.50
C LYS A 49 -12.91 -3.42 21.21
N TRP A 50 -13.93 -4.18 20.83
CA TRP A 50 -15.23 -4.14 21.48
C TRP A 50 -15.29 -4.98 22.75
N ASP A 51 -16.13 -4.59 23.71
CA ASP A 51 -16.41 -5.39 24.92
C ASP A 51 -17.19 -6.67 24.61
N ASN A 52 -17.96 -6.65 23.52
CA ASN A 52 -18.78 -7.74 23.04
C ASN A 52 -18.17 -8.48 21.83
N ASP A 53 -16.84 -8.40 21.66
CA ASP A 53 -16.10 -9.17 20.65
C ASP A 53 -16.39 -10.67 20.76
N ASP A 54 -16.74 -11.28 19.64
CA ASP A 54 -16.99 -12.71 19.47
C ASP A 54 -15.90 -13.44 18.66
N ILE A 55 -14.82 -12.74 18.27
CA ILE A 55 -13.67 -13.32 17.55
C ILE A 55 -12.63 -13.90 18.51
N GLY A 56 -12.48 -13.33 19.72
CA GLY A 56 -11.48 -13.74 20.70
C GLY A 56 -10.15 -12.99 20.54
N LEU A 57 -10.20 -11.69 20.28
CA LEU A 57 -9.03 -10.86 19.92
C LEU A 57 -8.03 -10.63 21.06
N ALA A 58 -8.39 -10.99 22.30
CA ALA A 58 -7.60 -10.65 23.49
C ALA A 58 -6.15 -11.15 23.44
N ASP A 59 -5.92 -12.37 22.95
CA ASP A 59 -4.58 -12.97 22.93
C ASP A 59 -3.68 -12.31 21.86
N ILE A 60 -4.22 -12.09 20.66
CA ILE A 60 -3.46 -11.49 19.56
C ILE A 60 -3.20 -10.00 19.79
N GLU A 61 -4.16 -9.27 20.38
CA GLU A 61 -3.97 -7.88 20.81
C GLU A 61 -2.84 -7.80 21.85
N ALA A 62 -2.88 -8.66 22.87
CA ALA A 62 -1.86 -8.69 23.92
C ALA A 62 -0.46 -9.01 23.35
N GLU A 63 -0.38 -9.90 22.36
CA GLU A 63 0.87 -10.20 21.66
C GLU A 63 1.39 -8.99 20.86
N LEU A 64 0.52 -8.33 20.09
CA LEU A 64 0.87 -7.12 19.33
C LEU A 64 1.40 -6.01 20.26
N LEU A 65 0.69 -5.73 21.36
CA LEU A 65 1.09 -4.72 22.34
C LEU A 65 2.44 -5.09 22.97
N ARG A 66 2.64 -6.34 23.38
CA ARG A 66 3.93 -6.80 23.93
C ARG A 66 5.06 -6.70 22.91
N LEU A 67 4.81 -6.97 21.64
CA LEU A 67 5.80 -6.81 20.59
C LEU A 67 6.24 -5.34 20.47
N PHE A 68 5.29 -4.40 20.42
CA PHE A 68 5.60 -2.98 20.38
C PHE A 68 6.33 -2.49 21.64
N GLN A 69 5.92 -2.95 22.82
CA GLN A 69 6.59 -2.61 24.08
C GLN A 69 8.02 -3.16 24.16
N ASN A 70 8.20 -4.44 23.88
CA ASN A 70 9.44 -5.14 24.15
C ASN A 70 10.49 -4.93 23.06
N ARG A 71 10.08 -4.97 21.79
CA ARG A 71 10.99 -4.85 20.64
C ARG A 71 11.22 -3.40 20.23
N PHE A 72 10.16 -2.58 20.24
CA PHE A 72 10.23 -1.21 19.76
C PHE A 72 10.28 -0.16 20.87
N HIS A 73 10.04 -0.56 22.12
CA HIS A 73 9.98 0.33 23.29
C HIS A 73 8.90 1.40 23.18
N TYR A 74 7.84 1.13 22.43
CA TYR A 74 6.70 2.05 22.32
C TYR A 74 5.81 1.92 23.55
N ALA A 75 5.26 3.05 24.01
CA ALA A 75 4.22 3.00 25.03
C ALA A 75 2.89 2.61 24.35
N THR A 76 2.14 1.73 25.00
CA THR A 76 0.92 1.18 24.43
C THR A 76 -0.24 1.31 25.41
N ASP A 77 -1.44 1.49 24.88
CA ASP A 77 -2.70 1.57 25.62
C ASP A 77 -3.81 0.91 24.79
N SER A 78 -4.95 0.64 25.40
CA SER A 78 -6.09 -0.02 24.77
C SER A 78 -7.40 0.64 25.15
N VAL A 79 -8.36 0.60 24.23
CA VAL A 79 -9.75 1.00 24.45
C VAL A 79 -10.64 -0.21 24.27
N VAL A 80 -11.33 -0.58 25.35
CA VAL A 80 -12.46 -1.50 25.28
C VAL A 80 -13.70 -0.65 24.99
N ILE A 81 -14.25 -0.80 23.79
CA ILE A 81 -15.39 -0.04 23.27
C ILE A 81 -16.68 -0.67 23.80
N PRO A 82 -17.49 0.06 24.60
CA PRO A 82 -18.76 -0.47 25.07
C PRO A 82 -19.76 -0.74 23.95
N SER A 83 -20.60 -1.78 24.07
CA SER A 83 -21.66 -2.12 23.10
C SER A 83 -22.89 -1.18 23.12
N SER A 84 -22.65 0.14 23.23
CA SER A 84 -23.64 1.22 23.24
C SER A 84 -23.08 2.37 22.40
N VAL A 85 -23.80 2.85 21.38
CA VAL A 85 -23.31 3.89 20.46
C VAL A 85 -22.79 5.13 21.21
N ARG A 86 -23.55 5.60 22.23
CA ARG A 86 -23.17 6.77 23.01
C ARG A 86 -21.88 6.52 23.78
N ASP A 87 -21.81 5.40 24.49
CA ASP A 87 -20.71 5.13 25.41
C ASP A 87 -19.44 4.70 24.63
N ALA A 88 -19.60 3.99 23.51
CA ALA A 88 -18.56 3.75 22.50
C ALA A 88 -17.92 5.04 22.01
N THR A 89 -18.75 5.99 21.57
CA THR A 89 -18.28 7.28 21.06
C THR A 89 -17.54 8.07 22.14
N LEU A 90 -18.06 8.07 23.37
CA LEU A 90 -17.42 8.76 24.50
C LEU A 90 -16.09 8.11 24.91
N ALA A 91 -16.03 6.78 24.95
CA ALA A 91 -14.83 6.05 25.32
C ALA A 91 -13.67 6.30 24.33
N ILE A 92 -13.95 6.17 23.04
CA ILE A 92 -12.96 6.42 21.97
C ILE A 92 -12.50 7.87 21.98
N ARG A 93 -13.45 8.82 21.98
CA ARG A 93 -13.12 10.25 22.00
C ARG A 93 -12.30 10.63 23.23
N GLY A 94 -12.69 10.16 24.42
CA GLY A 94 -11.97 10.46 25.66
C GLY A 94 -10.52 9.97 25.62
N LYS A 95 -10.29 8.77 25.08
CA LYS A 95 -8.96 8.19 24.91
C LYS A 95 -8.13 8.96 23.86
N LEU A 96 -8.69 9.25 22.69
CA LEU A 96 -8.03 10.05 21.66
C LEU A 96 -7.70 11.47 22.14
N GLN A 97 -8.61 12.14 22.84
CA GLN A 97 -8.36 13.48 23.40
C GLN A 97 -7.24 13.45 24.44
N THR A 98 -7.20 12.43 25.29
CA THR A 98 -6.12 12.23 26.26
C THR A 98 -4.79 12.03 25.55
N LEU A 99 -4.77 11.17 24.53
CA LEU A 99 -3.60 10.88 23.71
C LEU A 99 -3.05 12.15 23.05
N ILE A 100 -3.91 12.90 22.36
CA ILE A 100 -3.55 14.12 21.63
C ILE A 100 -3.07 15.20 22.60
N SER A 101 -3.83 15.49 23.66
CA SER A 101 -3.48 16.57 24.60
C SER A 101 -2.16 16.36 25.34
N GLN A 102 -1.75 15.10 25.55
CA GLN A 102 -0.53 14.78 26.29
C GLN A 102 0.71 14.63 25.39
N TYR A 103 0.55 14.16 24.16
CA TYR A 103 1.68 13.66 23.37
C TYR A 103 1.78 14.25 21.96
N ASP A 104 0.85 15.09 21.52
CA ASP A 104 0.89 15.61 20.16
C ASP A 104 2.06 16.57 19.92
N THR A 105 3.03 16.14 19.11
CA THR A 105 4.18 16.93 18.68
C THR A 105 4.58 16.54 17.26
N PRO A 106 5.32 17.38 16.51
CA PRO A 106 5.83 17.02 15.19
C PRO A 106 6.76 15.78 15.14
N THR A 107 7.33 15.38 16.29
CA THR A 107 8.21 14.21 16.46
C THR A 107 7.51 13.03 17.11
N THR A 108 6.19 13.10 17.29
CA THR A 108 5.37 11.99 17.78
C THR A 108 4.82 11.14 16.63
N LEU A 109 4.72 9.83 16.84
CA LEU A 109 3.92 8.90 16.04
C LEU A 109 2.77 8.34 16.88
N PHE A 110 1.55 8.48 16.37
CA PHE A 110 0.39 7.73 16.85
C PHE A 110 0.16 6.52 15.97
N ILE A 111 0.09 5.33 16.57
CA ILE A 111 -0.30 4.08 15.91
C ILE A 111 -1.67 3.70 16.44
N ILE A 112 -2.69 3.74 15.59
CA ILE A 112 -4.07 3.39 15.95
C ILE A 112 -4.41 2.06 15.32
N VAL A 113 -4.76 1.07 16.13
CA VAL A 113 -5.07 -0.28 15.66
C VAL A 113 -6.52 -0.60 15.97
N TYR A 114 -7.29 -0.95 14.95
CA TYR A 114 -8.63 -1.52 15.13
C TYR A 114 -8.64 -2.97 14.66
N GLU A 115 -9.14 -3.85 15.52
CA GLU A 115 -9.34 -5.27 15.26
C GLU A 115 -10.81 -5.59 15.51
N GLY A 116 -11.48 -6.19 14.53
CA GLY A 116 -12.88 -6.59 14.69
C GLY A 116 -13.71 -6.51 13.42
N TYR A 117 -15.03 -6.57 13.59
CA TYR A 117 -15.96 -6.51 12.46
C TYR A 117 -16.13 -5.08 11.93
N SER A 118 -16.48 -4.98 10.66
CA SER A 118 -16.91 -3.72 10.05
C SER A 118 -18.03 -3.95 9.05
N ASP A 119 -18.99 -3.02 9.02
CA ASP A 119 -20.07 -3.03 8.03
C ASP A 119 -19.58 -2.27 6.80
N ALA A 120 -19.46 -3.02 5.73
CA ALA A 120 -19.33 -2.51 4.39
C ALA A 120 -20.71 -2.55 3.75
N ASN A 121 -21.46 -1.44 3.75
CA ASN A 121 -22.67 -1.40 2.95
C ASN A 121 -22.29 -1.34 1.46
N LEU A 122 -22.09 -2.53 0.88
CA LEU A 122 -21.67 -2.82 -0.50
C LEU A 122 -22.63 -2.27 -1.56
N LYS A 123 -23.82 -1.79 -1.16
CA LYS A 123 -24.84 -1.28 -2.09
C LYS A 123 -24.64 0.19 -2.47
N GLN A 124 -23.81 0.95 -1.75
CA GLN A 124 -23.52 2.34 -2.06
C GLN A 124 -22.01 2.54 -2.18
N ALA A 125 -21.59 3.16 -3.30
CA ALA A 125 -20.18 3.37 -3.64
C ALA A 125 -19.43 4.34 -2.70
N ILE A 126 -20.12 4.95 -1.72
CA ILE A 126 -19.59 5.99 -0.82
C ILE A 126 -20.09 5.77 0.62
N SER A 127 -20.39 4.51 1.01
CA SER A 127 -20.75 4.24 2.40
C SER A 127 -19.52 4.49 3.30
N PRO A 128 -19.66 5.27 4.39
CA PRO A 128 -18.58 5.38 5.37
C PRO A 128 -18.29 4.01 5.98
N LEU A 129 -17.03 3.73 6.31
CA LEU A 129 -16.67 2.55 7.09
C LEU A 129 -17.34 2.62 8.46
N HIS A 130 -18.03 1.57 8.87
CA HIS A 130 -18.52 1.42 10.23
C HIS A 130 -17.78 0.28 10.91
N ILE A 131 -17.25 0.53 12.10
CA ILE A 131 -16.72 -0.53 12.96
C ILE A 131 -17.85 -1.10 13.83
N MET A 132 -17.86 -2.42 14.03
CA MET A 132 -18.97 -3.16 14.63
C MET A 132 -18.50 -4.05 15.77
N GLY A 133 -19.33 -4.16 16.82
CA GLY A 133 -18.99 -4.98 17.97
C GLY A 133 -19.10 -6.49 17.79
N ALA A 134 -19.93 -6.96 16.86
CA ALA A 134 -20.15 -8.38 16.62
C ALA A 134 -20.77 -8.65 15.24
N ALA A 135 -20.75 -9.92 14.80
CA ALA A 135 -21.24 -10.35 13.48
C ALA A 135 -22.73 -10.73 13.42
N TYR A 136 -23.62 -9.91 14.01
CA TYR A 136 -25.06 -10.15 13.93
C TYR A 136 -25.88 -8.89 13.55
N PRO A 137 -27.07 -9.05 12.94
CA PRO A 137 -27.93 -7.93 12.58
C PRO A 137 -28.31 -7.08 13.80
N GLY A 138 -28.05 -5.77 13.74
CA GLY A 138 -28.35 -4.84 14.83
C GLY A 138 -27.27 -4.77 15.91
N ALA A 139 -26.11 -5.40 15.72
CA ALA A 139 -24.93 -5.15 16.54
C ALA A 139 -24.58 -3.66 16.55
N THR A 140 -24.07 -3.17 17.67
CA THR A 140 -23.63 -1.77 17.80
C THR A 140 -22.56 -1.48 16.76
N SER A 141 -22.74 -0.39 16.03
CA SER A 141 -21.75 0.09 15.07
C SER A 141 -21.57 1.59 15.20
N ILE A 142 -20.36 2.05 14.89
CA ILE A 142 -20.02 3.47 14.84
C ILE A 142 -19.24 3.77 13.55
N PRO A 143 -19.52 4.92 12.89
CA PRO A 143 -18.71 5.39 11.78
C PRO A 143 -17.24 5.58 12.17
N TRP A 144 -16.32 5.01 11.40
CA TRP A 144 -14.88 5.21 11.53
C TRP A 144 -14.49 6.69 11.36
N ALA A 145 -15.27 7.44 10.57
CA ALA A 145 -15.11 8.88 10.40
C ALA A 145 -15.11 9.66 11.74
N PHE A 146 -15.68 9.11 12.83
CA PHE A 146 -15.56 9.73 14.15
C PHE A 146 -14.13 9.68 14.71
N VAL A 147 -13.41 8.58 14.48
CA VAL A 147 -11.98 8.46 14.84
C VAL A 147 -11.16 9.42 14.00
N GLU A 148 -11.42 9.45 12.69
CA GLU A 148 -10.69 10.32 11.76
C GLU A 148 -10.92 11.80 12.05
N ALA A 149 -12.15 12.20 12.41
CA ALA A 149 -12.50 13.59 12.70
C ALA A 149 -11.73 14.17 13.90
N ASP A 150 -11.50 13.37 14.95
CA ASP A 150 -10.71 13.79 16.10
C ASP A 150 -9.22 13.95 15.75
N LEU A 151 -8.72 13.19 14.76
CA LEU A 151 -7.34 13.26 14.27
C LEU A 151 -7.13 14.38 13.21
N ALA A 152 -8.11 14.67 12.33
CA ALA A 152 -7.84 15.30 11.01
C ALA A 152 -7.53 16.79 11.04
N ALA A 153 -7.98 17.49 12.06
CA ALA A 153 -7.85 18.94 12.16
C ALA A 153 -6.96 19.39 13.32
N ARG A 154 -6.38 18.46 14.09
CA ARG A 154 -5.88 18.76 15.43
C ARG A 154 -4.50 18.22 15.76
N VAL A 155 -3.92 17.31 14.98
CA VAL A 155 -2.65 16.65 15.34
C VAL A 155 -1.48 17.10 14.49
N HIS A 156 -0.36 17.42 15.15
CA HIS A 156 0.95 17.63 14.54
C HIS A 156 1.70 16.32 14.30
N ALA A 157 1.41 15.30 15.10
CA ALA A 157 1.98 13.97 15.02
C ALA A 157 1.76 13.31 13.64
N ASP A 158 2.64 12.37 13.30
CA ASP A 158 2.31 11.42 12.25
C ASP A 158 1.33 10.38 12.81
N VAL A 159 0.45 9.88 11.95
CA VAL A 159 -0.55 8.87 12.31
C VAL A 159 -0.44 7.71 11.34
N PHE A 160 -0.25 6.52 11.90
CA PHE A 160 -0.36 5.25 11.21
C PHE A 160 -1.59 4.51 11.75
N VAL A 161 -2.48 4.10 10.85
CA VAL A 161 -3.69 3.34 11.20
C VAL A 161 -3.57 1.92 10.65
N MET A 162 -3.70 0.92 11.51
CA MET A 162 -3.84 -0.48 11.12
C MET A 162 -5.29 -0.94 11.32
N LEU A 163 -5.94 -1.40 10.26
CA LEU A 163 -7.32 -1.88 10.29
C LEU A 163 -7.35 -3.38 9.96
N ASP A 164 -7.38 -4.23 10.98
CA ASP A 164 -7.63 -5.66 10.83
C ASP A 164 -9.14 -5.92 10.87
N SER A 165 -9.81 -5.42 9.84
CA SER A 165 -11.25 -5.55 9.67
C SER A 165 -11.61 -5.66 8.19
N CYS A 166 -12.80 -6.18 7.90
CA CYS A 166 -13.31 -6.26 6.53
C CYS A 166 -13.44 -4.85 5.97
N PHE A 167 -12.74 -4.53 4.88
CA PHE A 167 -13.09 -3.39 4.02
C PHE A 167 -12.76 -1.99 4.59
N PHE A 168 -12.13 -1.16 3.78
CA PHE A 168 -12.03 0.29 4.00
C PHE A 168 -12.27 1.02 2.67
N PRO A 169 -13.43 1.70 2.48
CA PRO A 169 -13.74 2.38 1.23
C PRO A 169 -12.90 3.65 1.07
N GLY A 170 -12.51 4.31 2.16
CA GLY A 170 -11.65 5.50 2.13
C GLY A 170 -10.24 5.24 1.59
N ALA A 171 -9.66 4.05 1.85
CA ALA A 171 -8.37 3.65 1.31
C ALA A 171 -8.30 3.65 -0.21
N ALA A 172 -9.41 3.28 -0.83
CA ALA A 172 -9.52 3.15 -2.27
C ALA A 172 -9.77 4.51 -2.97
N MET A 173 -10.02 5.58 -2.21
CA MET A 173 -10.45 6.88 -2.75
C MET A 173 -9.33 7.91 -2.92
N GLY A 174 -8.11 7.63 -2.44
CA GLY A 174 -6.97 8.53 -2.63
C GLY A 174 -6.00 8.52 -1.47
N PRO A 175 -4.88 9.26 -1.58
CA PRO A 175 -3.98 9.47 -0.46
C PRO A 175 -4.69 10.25 0.65
N THR A 176 -4.30 10.00 1.90
CA THR A 176 -4.94 10.65 3.06
C THR A 176 -3.94 11.49 3.86
N ALA A 177 -4.41 12.17 4.90
CA ALA A 177 -3.54 12.82 5.87
C ALA A 177 -2.67 11.82 6.66
N TYR A 178 -3.11 10.56 6.74
CA TYR A 178 -2.49 9.47 7.49
C TYR A 178 -2.03 8.36 6.55
N GLU A 179 -1.25 7.44 7.11
CA GLU A 179 -0.92 6.19 6.44
C GLU A 179 -1.82 5.07 6.99
N TYR A 180 -2.41 4.26 6.11
CA TYR A 180 -3.26 3.14 6.50
C TYR A 180 -2.71 1.82 5.98
N LEU A 181 -2.78 0.79 6.81
CA LEU A 181 -2.63 -0.61 6.41
C LEU A 181 -3.90 -1.37 6.80
N ALA A 182 -4.63 -1.89 5.83
CA ALA A 182 -5.91 -2.56 6.03
C ALA A 182 -5.89 -4.00 5.52
N ALA A 183 -6.65 -4.90 6.15
CA ALA A 183 -6.63 -6.32 5.85
C ALA A 183 -7.08 -6.67 4.43
N SER A 184 -8.03 -5.93 3.85
CA SER A 184 -8.58 -6.21 2.53
C SER A 184 -9.17 -4.99 1.81
N ALA A 185 -9.29 -5.10 0.49
CA ALA A 185 -9.94 -4.11 -0.38
C ALA A 185 -11.48 -4.23 -0.37
N PHE A 186 -12.15 -3.27 -1.02
CA PHE A 186 -13.61 -3.11 -1.08
C PHE A 186 -14.40 -4.38 -1.47
N GLU A 187 -13.79 -5.33 -2.18
CA GLU A 187 -14.44 -6.51 -2.75
C GLU A 187 -14.20 -7.81 -1.97
N SER A 188 -13.62 -7.75 -0.76
CA SER A 188 -13.23 -8.94 -0.02
C SER A 188 -13.46 -8.77 1.49
N PRO A 189 -14.30 -9.60 2.15
CA PRO A 189 -14.39 -9.59 3.61
C PRO A 189 -13.01 -9.94 4.18
N ALA A 190 -12.60 -9.39 5.32
CA ALA A 190 -11.38 -9.83 6.01
C ALA A 190 -11.55 -11.24 6.60
N ALA A 191 -10.44 -11.79 7.06
CA ALA A 191 -10.38 -13.05 7.76
C ALA A 191 -11.28 -13.08 8.99
N ALA A 192 -12.21 -14.05 9.06
CA ALA A 192 -12.97 -14.35 10.28
C ALA A 192 -12.18 -15.23 11.28
N SER A 193 -10.86 -15.36 11.09
CA SER A 193 -9.99 -16.22 11.89
C SER A 193 -8.67 -15.51 12.16
N ILE A 194 -8.25 -15.53 13.43
CA ILE A 194 -7.02 -14.89 13.92
C ILE A 194 -5.78 -15.44 13.21
N ASP A 195 -5.73 -16.75 12.90
CA ASP A 195 -4.56 -17.39 12.30
C ASP A 195 -4.20 -16.82 10.91
N VAL A 196 -5.18 -16.22 10.26
CA VAL A 196 -5.12 -15.70 8.90
C VAL A 196 -5.40 -14.19 8.82
N SER A 197 -5.40 -13.51 9.98
CA SER A 197 -5.66 -12.08 10.11
C SER A 197 -4.44 -11.22 9.74
N LEU A 198 -4.68 -9.93 9.44
CA LEU A 198 -3.60 -8.99 9.15
C LEU A 198 -2.67 -8.84 10.35
N THR A 199 -3.22 -8.67 11.55
CA THR A 199 -2.46 -8.49 12.80
C THR A 199 -1.52 -9.66 13.03
N ARG A 200 -2.00 -10.90 12.89
CA ARG A 200 -1.16 -12.10 13.04
C ARG A 200 0.03 -12.09 12.09
N ARG A 201 -0.20 -11.75 10.83
CA ARG A 201 0.83 -11.76 9.78
C ARG A 201 1.79 -10.60 9.93
N PHE A 202 1.31 -9.46 10.41
CA PHE A 202 2.10 -8.30 10.77
C PHE A 202 3.04 -8.61 11.93
N VAL A 203 2.54 -9.22 13.01
CA VAL A 203 3.36 -9.65 14.17
C VAL A 203 4.41 -10.68 13.74
N ASP A 204 4.04 -11.68 12.94
CA ASP A 204 4.98 -12.70 12.44
C ASP A 204 6.10 -12.08 11.59
N LEU A 205 5.75 -11.12 10.72
CA LEU A 205 6.74 -10.40 9.92
C LEU A 205 7.67 -9.58 10.80
N LEU A 206 7.13 -8.78 11.73
CA LEU A 206 7.95 -7.98 12.64
C LEU A 206 8.89 -8.85 13.46
N ASN A 207 8.43 -9.99 13.98
CA ASN A 207 9.28 -10.93 14.73
C ASN A 207 10.42 -11.50 13.87
N ALA A 208 10.14 -11.81 12.60
CA ALA A 208 11.12 -12.36 11.66
C ALA A 208 12.04 -11.30 11.02
N LEU A 209 11.87 -10.01 11.30
CA LEU A 209 12.74 -8.97 10.73
C LEU A 209 14.17 -9.12 11.27
N GLU A 210 15.11 -9.20 10.34
CA GLU A 210 16.55 -9.15 10.62
C GLU A 210 17.02 -7.72 10.89
N THR A 211 16.32 -6.72 10.34
CA THR A 211 16.61 -5.29 10.55
C THR A 211 15.86 -4.75 11.76
N GLU A 212 16.41 -3.67 12.36
CA GLU A 212 15.76 -2.95 13.45
C GLU A 212 14.70 -1.95 12.94
N GLU A 213 14.78 -1.52 11.68
CA GLU A 213 13.82 -0.59 11.08
C GLU A 213 13.14 -1.17 9.84
N ILE A 214 11.89 -0.75 9.63
CA ILE A 214 11.08 -1.05 8.45
C ILE A 214 10.06 0.08 8.23
N THR A 215 9.77 0.43 6.98
CA THR A 215 8.64 1.30 6.65
C THR A 215 7.34 0.52 6.53
N VAL A 216 6.21 1.18 6.79
CA VAL A 216 4.88 0.55 6.60
C VAL A 216 4.70 0.06 5.16
N THR A 217 5.30 0.76 4.19
CA THR A 217 5.32 0.37 2.78
C THR A 217 6.14 -0.89 2.50
N GLN A 218 7.32 -1.02 3.11
CA GLN A 218 8.12 -2.25 3.05
C GLN A 218 7.38 -3.42 3.71
N MET A 219 6.69 -3.16 4.83
CA MET A 219 5.83 -4.15 5.49
C MET A 219 4.70 -4.61 4.56
N HIS A 220 4.01 -3.67 3.90
CA HIS A 220 2.99 -4.01 2.90
C HIS A 220 3.55 -4.86 1.77
N ALA A 221 4.69 -4.49 1.20
CA ALA A 221 5.35 -5.24 0.15
C ALA A 221 5.64 -6.71 0.56
N LYS A 222 6.16 -6.91 1.78
CA LYS A 222 6.37 -8.25 2.37
C LYS A 222 5.05 -9.02 2.57
N LEU A 223 4.01 -8.35 3.03
CA LEU A 223 2.68 -8.94 3.22
C LEU A 223 2.07 -9.38 1.88
N VAL A 224 2.13 -8.55 0.84
CA VAL A 224 1.62 -8.88 -0.50
C VAL A 224 2.40 -10.03 -1.12
N GLN A 225 3.74 -10.00 -1.02
CA GLN A 225 4.57 -11.09 -1.51
C GLN A 225 4.18 -12.41 -0.85
N LYS A 226 3.97 -12.41 0.48
CA LYS A 226 3.47 -13.59 1.20
C LYS A 226 2.07 -13.97 0.72
N ALA A 227 1.13 -13.04 0.58
CA ALA A 227 -0.24 -13.33 0.14
C ALA A 227 -0.32 -14.07 -1.20
N ASN A 228 0.69 -13.92 -2.07
CA ASN A 228 0.78 -14.65 -3.33
C ASN A 228 1.21 -16.12 -3.19
N HIS A 229 1.61 -16.56 -2.00
CA HIS A 229 1.98 -17.95 -1.71
C HIS A 229 0.89 -18.66 -0.90
N ALA A 230 0.47 -19.83 -1.35
CA ALA A 230 -0.58 -20.64 -0.69
C ALA A 230 -0.25 -21.01 0.77
N GLU A 231 1.03 -21.06 1.12
CA GLU A 231 1.50 -21.37 2.49
C GLU A 231 1.41 -20.18 3.45
N SER A 232 1.22 -18.96 2.95
CA SER A 232 1.24 -17.74 3.76
C SER A 232 0.08 -17.62 4.74
N ARG A 233 -1.00 -18.37 4.47
CA ARG A 233 -2.26 -18.32 5.21
C ARG A 233 -2.84 -16.90 5.29
N LEU A 234 -2.48 -15.98 4.39
CA LEU A 234 -3.18 -14.71 4.20
C LEU A 234 -4.38 -14.97 3.27
N LEU A 235 -5.59 -14.67 3.74
CA LEU A 235 -6.78 -14.87 2.90
C LEU A 235 -6.90 -13.81 1.80
N TYR A 236 -6.42 -12.60 2.06
CA TYR A 236 -6.57 -11.46 1.17
C TYR A 236 -5.28 -10.66 1.08
N THR A 237 -5.09 -9.96 -0.04
CA THR A 237 -3.99 -9.01 -0.22
C THR A 237 -4.27 -7.76 0.61
N PRO A 238 -3.41 -7.41 1.58
CA PRO A 238 -3.59 -6.20 2.35
C PRO A 238 -3.56 -4.96 1.48
N VAL A 239 -4.28 -3.93 1.89
CA VAL A 239 -4.33 -2.64 1.22
C VAL A 239 -3.52 -1.64 2.02
N HIS A 240 -2.63 -0.95 1.35
CA HIS A 240 -1.86 0.13 1.93
C HIS A 240 -2.27 1.46 1.31
N VAL A 241 -2.36 2.53 2.10
CA VAL A 241 -2.72 3.88 1.68
C VAL A 241 -1.67 4.82 2.21
N VAL A 242 -0.99 5.49 1.30
CA VAL A 242 0.09 6.39 1.68
C VAL A 242 -0.47 7.75 2.10
N SER A 243 0.29 8.42 2.96
CA SER A 243 0.10 9.85 3.19
C SER A 243 0.37 10.63 1.90
N GLU A 244 -0.41 11.65 1.60
CA GLU A 244 -0.25 12.44 0.36
C GLU A 244 1.15 13.07 0.24
N LYS A 245 1.66 13.63 1.34
CA LYS A 245 2.84 14.51 1.33
C LYS A 245 4.03 13.98 2.09
N LYS A 246 3.84 12.93 2.89
CA LYS A 246 4.86 12.41 3.80
C LYS A 246 5.50 11.13 3.23
N PRO A 247 6.77 10.84 3.55
CA PRO A 247 7.32 9.50 3.35
C PRO A 247 6.56 8.48 4.21
N SER A 248 6.73 7.20 3.90
CA SER A 248 6.16 6.13 4.72
C SER A 248 6.70 6.17 6.14
N VAL A 249 5.82 5.96 7.11
CA VAL A 249 6.15 5.84 8.53
C VAL A 249 7.18 4.73 8.70
N THR A 250 8.28 5.07 9.37
CA THR A 250 9.36 4.13 9.69
C THR A 250 9.21 3.64 11.12
N LEU A 251 8.94 2.35 11.30
CA LEU A 251 8.95 1.70 12.60
C LEU A 251 10.40 1.36 12.96
N HIS A 252 10.86 1.83 14.11
CA HIS A 252 12.20 1.59 14.64
C HIS A 252 12.19 1.72 16.18
N PRO A 253 13.01 0.95 16.91
CA PRO A 253 13.08 1.06 18.36
C PRO A 253 13.40 2.49 18.81
N LEU A 254 12.76 2.96 19.89
CA LEU A 254 13.04 4.29 20.48
C LEU A 254 14.45 4.40 21.08
N GLN A 255 15.13 3.29 21.34
CA GLN A 255 16.48 3.24 21.88
C GLN A 255 17.44 2.60 20.87
N ASN A 256 18.24 3.41 20.16
CA ASN A 256 19.49 3.05 19.44
C ASN A 256 19.95 4.18 18.49
N LEU A 257 20.25 5.37 19.04
CA LEU A 257 20.77 6.49 18.24
C LEU A 257 22.30 6.40 18.05
N SER A 258 22.81 5.35 17.40
CA SER A 258 24.10 5.47 16.72
C SER A 258 23.86 5.98 15.29
N ARG A 259 24.21 7.25 15.06
CA ARG A 259 24.02 7.96 13.78
C ARG A 259 24.74 7.31 12.59
N GLU A 260 25.73 6.45 12.82
CA GLU A 260 26.66 5.97 11.79
C GLU A 260 26.22 4.67 11.11
N VAL A 261 25.28 3.90 11.67
CA VAL A 261 24.86 2.60 11.10
C VAL A 261 23.64 2.73 10.18
N ALA A 262 22.72 3.65 10.46
CA ALA A 262 21.50 3.84 9.66
C ALA A 262 21.76 4.34 8.22
N SER A 263 22.86 5.05 7.99
CA SER A 263 23.25 5.50 6.65
C SER A 263 23.81 4.38 5.77
N LEU A 264 24.23 3.25 6.36
CA LEU A 264 24.85 2.12 5.66
C LEU A 264 23.84 1.04 5.23
N GLN A 265 22.60 1.05 5.75
CA GLN A 265 21.57 0.03 5.44
C GLN A 265 20.69 0.38 4.22
N LYS A 266 21.18 1.18 3.27
CA LYS A 266 20.41 1.56 2.07
C LYS A 266 20.35 0.49 0.97
N THR A 267 21.05 -0.62 1.13
CA THR A 267 21.17 -1.66 0.09
C THR A 267 20.10 -2.75 0.28
N GLY A 268 19.27 -3.00 -0.73
CA GLY A 268 18.30 -4.10 -0.76
C GLY A 268 16.94 -3.82 -0.09
N GLY A 269 16.70 -2.60 0.39
CA GLY A 269 15.51 -2.28 1.19
C GLY A 269 14.17 -2.40 0.47
N LEU A 270 14.13 -2.44 -0.87
CA LEU A 270 12.89 -2.47 -1.66
C LEU A 270 12.81 -3.72 -2.55
N ALA A 271 13.38 -4.86 -2.12
CA ALA A 271 13.41 -6.08 -2.94
C ALA A 271 12.11 -6.92 -2.85
N ASP A 272 11.23 -6.62 -1.90
CA ASP A 272 10.06 -7.45 -1.60
C ASP A 272 8.95 -7.27 -2.64
N GLY A 273 8.76 -8.30 -3.47
CA GLY A 273 7.70 -8.37 -4.47
C GLY A 273 7.83 -7.35 -5.61
N LYS A 274 7.08 -7.59 -6.70
CA LYS A 274 7.08 -6.72 -7.87
C LYS A 274 5.68 -6.47 -8.40
N VAL A 275 5.53 -5.32 -9.05
CA VAL A 275 4.34 -4.95 -9.80
C VAL A 275 4.72 -4.62 -11.24
N LEU A 276 3.85 -4.98 -12.17
CA LEU A 276 3.86 -4.49 -13.53
C LEU A 276 2.89 -3.31 -13.62
N VAL A 277 3.38 -2.18 -14.13
CA VAL A 277 2.60 -0.95 -14.30
C VAL A 277 2.74 -0.45 -15.72
N SER A 278 1.75 0.33 -16.18
CA SER A 278 1.90 1.15 -17.37
C SER A 278 2.08 2.62 -17.03
N VAL A 279 2.90 3.30 -17.82
CA VAL A 279 3.10 4.75 -17.79
C VAL A 279 2.84 5.30 -19.18
N LEU A 280 2.00 6.31 -19.27
CA LEU A 280 1.78 7.05 -20.51
C LEU A 280 2.66 8.29 -20.54
N VAL A 281 3.38 8.48 -21.64
CA VAL A 281 4.33 9.59 -21.81
C VAL A 281 3.97 10.41 -23.05
N GLU A 282 3.94 11.74 -22.90
CA GLU A 282 3.73 12.68 -24.00
C GLU A 282 4.87 12.58 -25.01
N GLY A 283 4.51 12.68 -26.29
CA GLY A 283 5.48 12.65 -27.38
C GLY A 283 4.89 11.98 -28.61
N LYS A 284 4.70 12.78 -29.66
CA LYS A 284 4.39 12.28 -31.00
C LYS A 284 5.72 11.98 -31.70
N THR A 285 5.79 10.81 -32.33
CA THR A 285 6.65 10.51 -33.49
C THR A 285 8.17 10.50 -33.27
N SER A 286 8.67 9.38 -32.78
CA SER A 286 9.89 8.66 -33.20
C SER A 286 10.04 7.45 -32.27
N VAL A 287 10.68 6.36 -32.73
CA VAL A 287 10.97 5.21 -31.88
C VAL A 287 11.70 5.74 -30.63
N PRO A 288 11.15 5.54 -29.41
CA PRO A 288 11.76 6.07 -28.21
C PRO A 288 13.18 5.52 -28.07
N ASN A 289 14.14 6.37 -27.71
CA ASN A 289 15.51 5.94 -27.44
C ASN A 289 15.52 5.21 -26.08
N VAL A 290 15.14 3.93 -26.11
CA VAL A 290 15.03 3.08 -24.91
C VAL A 290 16.37 2.97 -24.19
N GLU A 291 17.50 2.93 -24.91
CA GLU A 291 18.83 2.90 -24.29
C GLU A 291 19.08 4.13 -23.42
N GLN A 292 18.69 5.31 -23.91
CA GLN A 292 18.78 6.55 -23.15
C GLN A 292 17.86 6.52 -21.92
N TRP A 293 16.65 5.98 -22.05
CA TRP A 293 15.69 5.84 -20.95
C TRP A 293 16.21 4.88 -19.87
N THR A 294 16.73 3.73 -20.27
CA THR A 294 17.40 2.77 -19.37
C THR A 294 18.57 3.43 -18.66
N LYS A 295 19.40 4.21 -19.37
CA LYS A 295 20.51 4.94 -18.75
C LYS A 295 20.03 5.96 -17.72
N TRP A 296 18.95 6.69 -17.99
CA TRP A 296 18.40 7.66 -17.04
C TRP A 296 17.88 7.00 -15.77
N LEU A 297 17.17 5.86 -15.89
CA LEU A 297 16.75 5.07 -14.75
C LEU A 297 17.97 4.61 -13.92
N ALA A 298 18.93 3.93 -14.56
CA ALA A 298 20.11 3.40 -13.87
C ALA A 298 20.99 4.48 -13.22
N THR A 299 21.00 5.69 -13.78
CA THR A 299 21.77 6.82 -13.21
C THR A 299 21.05 7.44 -12.02
N SER A 300 19.72 7.50 -12.03
CA SER A 300 18.93 8.16 -10.98
C SER A 300 18.65 7.20 -9.82
N ILE A 301 18.37 5.94 -10.14
CA ILE A 301 17.93 4.91 -9.19
C ILE A 301 18.83 3.68 -9.39
N PRO A 302 19.83 3.49 -8.51
CA PRO A 302 20.67 2.30 -8.55
C PRO A 302 19.86 0.99 -8.35
N GLU A 303 20.20 -0.07 -9.09
CA GLU A 303 19.47 -1.36 -9.08
C GLU A 303 19.50 -2.05 -7.70
N ASP A 304 20.56 -1.82 -6.92
CA ASP A 304 20.71 -2.28 -5.54
C ASP A 304 19.80 -1.55 -4.54
N VAL A 305 19.27 -0.39 -4.91
CA VAL A 305 18.26 0.36 -4.14
C VAL A 305 16.85 -0.09 -4.53
N ALA A 306 16.56 -0.16 -5.83
CA ALA A 306 15.29 -0.62 -6.37
C ALA A 306 15.46 -1.24 -7.77
N ASP A 307 15.05 -2.50 -7.94
CA ASP A 307 15.05 -3.19 -9.25
C ASP A 307 13.88 -2.71 -10.12
N ILE A 308 14.15 -1.69 -10.92
CA ILE A 308 13.19 -1.03 -11.81
C ILE A 308 13.58 -1.24 -13.27
N LYS A 309 12.67 -1.78 -14.08
CA LYS A 309 12.97 -2.14 -15.47
C LYS A 309 11.89 -1.71 -16.46
N ILE A 310 12.35 -1.30 -17.65
CA ILE A 310 11.50 -1.08 -18.81
C ILE A 310 11.26 -2.43 -19.48
N GLU A 311 10.01 -2.88 -19.47
CA GLU A 311 9.63 -4.22 -19.95
C GLU A 311 9.14 -4.21 -21.41
N ALA A 312 8.50 -3.12 -21.83
CA ALA A 312 8.05 -2.91 -23.21
C ALA A 312 7.70 -1.43 -23.43
N VAL A 313 7.75 -0.98 -24.70
CA VAL A 313 7.27 0.35 -25.10
C VAL A 313 6.44 0.21 -26.37
N PHE A 314 5.26 0.84 -26.39
CA PHE A 314 4.30 0.80 -27.49
C PHE A 314 3.93 2.20 -27.95
N GLU A 315 3.72 2.37 -29.25
CA GLU A 315 3.17 3.60 -29.82
C GLU A 315 1.65 3.63 -29.71
N SER A 316 1.09 4.70 -29.15
CA SER A 316 -0.37 4.90 -28.99
C SER A 316 -0.72 6.40 -28.96
N GLY A 317 -0.49 7.13 -30.06
CA GLY A 317 -0.62 8.60 -30.11
C GLY A 317 0.24 9.40 -29.10
N SER A 318 1.00 8.65 -28.30
CA SER A 318 1.84 8.89 -27.13
C SER A 318 2.70 7.63 -26.95
N SER A 319 3.64 7.60 -26.02
CA SER A 319 4.39 6.38 -25.70
C SER A 319 3.79 5.69 -24.47
N LEU A 320 3.33 4.45 -24.63
CA LEU A 320 2.91 3.58 -23.53
C LEU A 320 4.11 2.72 -23.11
N CYS A 321 4.62 2.95 -21.91
CA CYS A 321 5.72 2.18 -21.33
C CYS A 321 5.19 1.19 -20.31
N LEU A 322 5.64 -0.06 -20.36
CA LEU A 322 5.47 -1.03 -19.28
C LEU A 322 6.72 -1.03 -18.43
N LEU A 323 6.53 -0.90 -17.12
CA LEU A 323 7.61 -0.91 -16.14
C LEU A 323 7.35 -1.99 -15.10
N THR A 324 8.40 -2.68 -14.68
CA THR A 324 8.38 -3.44 -13.43
C THR A 324 9.00 -2.60 -12.32
N LEU A 325 8.30 -2.52 -11.19
CA LEU A 325 8.71 -1.76 -9.99
C LEU A 325 8.57 -2.66 -8.75
N PRO A 326 9.34 -2.40 -7.68
CA PRO A 326 9.00 -2.94 -6.37
C PRO A 326 7.61 -2.52 -5.89
N ILE A 327 6.91 -3.39 -5.15
CA ILE A 327 5.58 -3.07 -4.59
C ILE A 327 5.65 -1.81 -3.70
N ALA A 328 6.72 -1.70 -2.93
CA ALA A 328 6.96 -0.55 -2.06
C ALA A 328 7.07 0.79 -2.83
N VAL A 329 7.70 0.79 -4.01
CA VAL A 329 7.78 1.98 -4.87
C VAL A 329 6.41 2.29 -5.47
N TRP A 330 5.68 1.25 -5.88
CA TRP A 330 4.33 1.40 -6.43
C TRP A 330 3.36 2.07 -5.46
N ASP A 331 3.40 1.68 -4.19
CA ASP A 331 2.54 2.29 -3.17
C ASP A 331 2.70 3.81 -3.07
N MET A 332 3.92 4.31 -3.27
CA MET A 332 4.23 5.74 -3.21
C MET A 332 3.82 6.52 -4.46
N ILE A 333 3.59 5.86 -5.59
CA ILE A 333 3.30 6.51 -6.88
C ILE A 333 1.92 6.18 -7.45
N LYS A 334 1.19 5.20 -6.89
CA LYS A 334 -0.08 4.68 -7.45
C LYS A 334 -1.21 5.69 -7.63
N TYR A 335 -1.16 6.84 -6.96
CA TYR A 335 -2.13 7.92 -7.11
C TYR A 335 -1.73 8.94 -8.18
N HIS A 336 -0.55 8.79 -8.80
CA HIS A 336 -0.13 9.59 -9.93
C HIS A 336 -0.92 9.18 -11.18
N GLU A 337 -1.63 10.12 -11.80
CA GLU A 337 -2.65 9.84 -12.82
C GLU A 337 -2.09 9.23 -14.11
N SER A 338 -0.79 9.39 -14.36
CA SER A 338 -0.11 8.84 -15.54
C SER A 338 0.28 7.36 -15.38
N TYR A 339 0.16 6.79 -14.18
CA TYR A 339 0.53 5.42 -13.87
C TYR A 339 -0.72 4.57 -13.68
N ASN A 340 -0.70 3.34 -14.21
CA ASN A 340 -1.78 2.39 -14.01
C ASN A 340 -1.23 1.03 -13.57
N PHE A 341 -1.89 0.44 -12.58
CA PHE A 341 -1.64 -0.93 -12.16
C PHE A 341 -2.01 -1.90 -13.28
N ILE A 342 -1.18 -2.92 -13.50
CA ILE A 342 -1.52 -4.05 -14.37
C ILE A 342 -1.69 -5.31 -13.53
N ALA A 343 -0.64 -5.73 -12.83
CA ALA A 343 -0.65 -6.94 -12.03
C ALA A 343 0.53 -6.98 -11.06
N PHE A 344 0.39 -7.72 -9.96
CA PHE A 344 1.55 -8.23 -9.23
C PHE A 344 2.27 -9.28 -10.09
N VAL A 345 3.60 -9.25 -10.09
CA VAL A 345 4.44 -10.17 -10.89
C VAL A 345 5.59 -10.68 -10.04
N GLU A 346 6.11 -11.85 -10.37
CA GLU A 346 7.24 -12.48 -9.67
C GLU A 346 8.56 -12.33 -10.43
N SER A 347 8.51 -11.82 -11.66
CA SER A 347 9.68 -11.70 -12.53
C SER A 347 9.55 -10.57 -13.54
N ASN A 348 10.70 -10.20 -14.12
CA ASN A 348 10.79 -9.30 -15.28
C ASN A 348 10.38 -10.05 -16.56
N ASN A 349 10.24 -9.35 -17.69
CA ASN A 349 9.79 -9.96 -18.94
C ASN A 349 10.69 -11.12 -19.39
N THR A 350 10.10 -12.31 -19.49
CA THR A 350 10.80 -13.54 -19.85
C THR A 350 11.06 -13.66 -21.35
N LEU A 351 10.37 -12.89 -22.20
CA LEU A 351 10.58 -12.89 -23.65
C LEU A 351 11.95 -12.31 -24.04
N LEU A 352 12.46 -11.37 -23.25
CA LEU A 352 13.77 -10.75 -23.45
C LEU A 352 14.93 -11.65 -23.01
N ARG A 353 14.66 -12.75 -22.29
CA ARG A 353 15.68 -13.74 -21.86
C ARG A 353 16.14 -14.69 -22.97
N ARG A 354 15.68 -14.53 -24.22
CA ARG A 354 16.18 -15.36 -25.34
C ARG A 354 17.60 -14.94 -25.73
N SER A 355 18.60 -15.63 -25.18
CA SER A 355 19.87 -15.83 -25.89
C SER A 355 19.62 -16.50 -27.24
N PRO A 356 20.46 -16.22 -28.26
CA PRO A 356 20.15 -16.62 -29.64
C PRO A 356 20.00 -18.13 -29.75
N ALA A 357 18.79 -18.57 -30.11
CA ALA A 357 18.58 -19.95 -30.53
C ALA A 357 19.51 -20.26 -31.71
N PRO A 358 20.06 -21.49 -31.81
CA PRO A 358 20.79 -21.90 -32.99
C PRO A 358 19.92 -21.70 -34.24
N PRO A 359 20.52 -21.36 -35.40
CA PRO A 359 19.77 -21.02 -36.60
C PRO A 359 18.91 -22.21 -37.04
N GLY A 360 17.59 -22.13 -36.79
CA GLY A 360 16.66 -23.19 -37.16
C GLY A 360 15.33 -23.26 -36.40
N ALA A 361 15.21 -22.65 -35.21
CA ALA A 361 13.94 -22.69 -34.47
C ALA A 361 13.03 -21.52 -34.89
N GLY A 362 11.99 -21.83 -35.67
CA GLY A 362 11.09 -20.88 -36.31
C GLY A 362 10.55 -19.80 -35.37
N ALA A 363 10.92 -18.55 -35.65
CA ALA A 363 10.22 -17.39 -35.13
C ALA A 363 8.79 -17.37 -35.71
N LEU A 364 7.79 -17.31 -34.83
CA LEU A 364 6.44 -16.91 -35.19
C LEU A 364 6.52 -15.53 -35.85
N LYS A 365 6.43 -15.51 -37.19
CA LYS A 365 6.40 -14.28 -37.98
C LYS A 365 5.24 -13.42 -37.47
N SER A 366 5.55 -12.20 -37.02
CA SER A 366 4.54 -11.17 -36.79
C SER A 366 3.77 -10.96 -38.10
N ARG A 367 2.50 -11.38 -38.15
CA ARG A 367 1.62 -10.94 -39.22
C ARG A 367 1.32 -9.47 -38.93
N ALA A 368 1.87 -8.58 -39.76
CA ALA A 368 1.38 -7.21 -39.84
C ALA A 368 -0.12 -7.28 -40.18
N GLY A 369 -0.95 -6.94 -39.19
CA GLY A 369 -2.39 -6.89 -39.34
C GLY A 369 -2.78 -5.76 -40.27
N ASN A 370 -2.92 -6.05 -41.56
CA ASN A 370 -3.68 -5.27 -42.51
C ASN A 370 -4.61 -6.22 -43.25
N VAL A 371 -5.75 -6.54 -42.64
CA VAL A 371 -6.86 -7.17 -43.35
C VAL A 371 -7.43 -6.10 -44.29
N ARG A 372 -7.11 -6.19 -45.58
CA ARG A 372 -7.80 -5.40 -46.61
C ARG A 372 -9.25 -5.88 -46.67
N VAL A 373 -10.17 -4.99 -46.28
CA VAL A 373 -11.62 -5.21 -46.42
C VAL A 373 -11.96 -5.10 -47.91
N PRO A 374 -12.68 -6.07 -48.52
CA PRO A 374 -13.10 -5.96 -49.91
C PRO A 374 -14.16 -4.85 -50.06
N HIS A 375 -13.92 -3.90 -50.98
CA HIS A 375 -14.98 -2.99 -51.41
C HIS A 375 -16.09 -3.80 -52.10
N ARG A 376 -17.31 -3.64 -51.60
CA ARG A 376 -18.53 -4.12 -52.26
C ARG A 376 -18.84 -3.15 -53.39
N GLU A 377 -18.62 -3.56 -54.63
CA GLU A 377 -19.14 -2.83 -55.79
C GLU A 377 -20.67 -2.88 -55.77
N LYS A 378 -21.28 -1.74 -56.10
CA LYS A 378 -22.73 -1.60 -56.26
C LYS A 378 -23.16 -2.38 -57.50
N GLN A 379 -24.19 -3.21 -57.37
CA GLN A 379 -25.12 -3.52 -58.45
C GLN A 379 -26.45 -2.85 -58.15
#